data_AF-A0A4Q7UZ08-F1
#
_entry.id   AF-A0A4Q7UZ08-F1
#
_cell.length_a   1.000
_cell.length_b   1.000
_cell.length_c   1.000
_cell.angle_alpha   90.00
_cell.angle_beta   90.00
_cell.angle_gamma   90.00
#
_symmetry.space_group_name_H-M   'P 1'
#
loop_
_entity.id
_entity.type
_entity.pdbx_description
1 polymer ?
#
loop_
_entity_poly.entity_id
_entity_poly.type
_entity_poly.pdbx_seq_one_letter_code
_entity_poly.pdbx_strand_id
1 'polypeptide(L)'
;MELTALALVVLGVVLAEPVSRGLARADWPDRDPVGALLVWQAVGLSGGISLFGAGLAYGLAPLGDSLPEATGAAVSDLARGRYPEGLGALHLIALLVALVVLVRLLTVLGVTTVRTLRTRRRHRDLLDVLATPWPNAPGTRVLDHPVPVAYCLPGRSSRLVVSAGVLEALDTAGVRAVLAHERAHLRERHDLVVLPFVAWGATAPFVRGMVCAQIAVAKLIEMRADDVAGCRCDPAELVTALKAVGGSVPAAALSSFTAALEHRIDRISSPPPPLPLPVRLSIRIGAAVLILAPLTALLV
;
A
#
# COMPACT_ATOMS: atom_id res chain seq x y z
N MET A 1 25.09 -21.24 -0.97
CA MET A 1 23.77 -20.59 -0.71
C MET A 1 23.32 -20.47 0.75
N GLU A 2 23.80 -21.24 1.72
CA GLU A 2 23.26 -21.17 3.11
C GLU A 2 23.48 -19.80 3.79
N LEU A 3 24.65 -19.19 3.60
CA LEU A 3 24.93 -17.84 4.10
C LEU A 3 24.00 -16.81 3.47
N THR A 4 23.74 -16.94 2.17
CA THR A 4 22.76 -16.13 1.44
C THR A 4 21.38 -16.26 2.06
N ALA A 5 20.93 -17.48 2.33
CA ALA A 5 19.65 -17.73 2.98
C ALA A 5 19.58 -17.05 4.36
N LEU A 6 20.62 -17.19 5.19
CA LEU A 6 20.69 -16.54 6.49
C LEU A 6 20.62 -15.00 6.36
N ALA A 7 21.39 -14.42 5.44
CA ALA A 7 21.38 -12.98 5.19
C ALA A 7 20.00 -12.48 4.75
N LEU A 8 19.31 -13.24 3.91
CA LEU A 8 17.95 -12.92 3.46
C LEU A 8 16.90 -13.07 4.58
N VAL A 9 17.01 -14.07 5.46
CA VAL A 9 16.15 -14.14 6.66
C VAL A 9 16.35 -12.91 7.53
N VAL A 10 17.61 -12.57 7.83
CA VAL A 10 17.94 -11.41 8.64
C VAL A 10 17.40 -10.13 8.02
N LEU A 11 17.62 -9.92 6.72
CA LEU A 11 17.09 -8.77 5.99
C LEU A 11 15.56 -8.71 6.07
N GLY A 12 14.88 -9.83 5.80
CA GLY A 12 13.42 -9.90 5.85
C GLY A 12 12.85 -9.57 7.24
N VAL A 13 13.45 -10.10 8.30
CA VAL A 13 13.04 -9.82 9.69
C VAL A 13 13.30 -8.37 10.08
N VAL A 14 14.47 -7.82 9.70
CA VAL A 14 14.83 -6.42 9.95
C VAL A 14 13.87 -5.47 9.22
N LEU A 15 13.51 -5.77 7.97
CA LEU A 15 12.55 -4.99 7.20
C LEU A 15 11.14 -5.04 7.78
N ALA A 16 10.70 -6.23 8.20
CA ALA A 16 9.35 -6.45 8.71
C ALA A 16 9.08 -5.72 10.04
N GLU A 17 10.05 -5.67 10.96
CA GLU A 17 9.83 -5.10 12.30
C GLU A 17 10.64 -3.81 12.57
N PRO A 18 11.96 -3.83 12.86
CA PRO A 18 12.65 -2.63 13.31
C PRO A 18 12.66 -1.50 12.26
N VAL A 19 12.87 -1.81 10.98
CA VAL A 19 12.85 -0.80 9.91
C VAL A 19 11.44 -0.25 9.72
N SER A 20 10.41 -1.11 9.64
CA SER A 20 9.03 -0.66 9.51
C SER A 20 8.58 0.21 10.68
N ARG A 21 8.92 -0.16 11.92
CA ARG A 21 8.65 0.68 13.09
C ARG A 21 9.39 2.01 13.07
N GLY A 22 10.67 2.00 12.68
CA GLY A 22 11.50 3.19 12.59
C GLY A 22 10.97 4.15 11.54
N LEU A 23 10.65 3.63 10.35
CA LEU A 23 10.10 4.40 9.25
C LEU A 23 8.72 5.00 9.59
N ALA A 24 7.86 4.25 10.28
CA ALA A 24 6.55 4.75 10.72
C ALA A 24 6.63 5.87 11.76
N ARG A 25 7.78 6.05 12.43
CA ARG A 25 8.03 7.11 13.42
C ARG A 25 8.86 8.27 12.88
N ALA A 26 9.34 8.17 11.65
CA ALA A 26 10.15 9.21 11.06
C ALA A 26 9.27 10.40 10.65
N ASP A 27 9.81 11.62 10.74
CA ASP A 27 9.08 12.85 10.39
C ASP A 27 9.25 13.25 8.91
N TRP A 28 10.32 12.79 8.26
CA TRP A 28 10.57 13.08 6.84
C TRP A 28 9.49 12.59 5.86
N PRO A 29 8.77 11.47 6.10
CA PRO A 29 7.70 11.01 5.22
C PRO A 29 6.61 12.04 4.97
N ASP A 30 6.32 12.88 5.97
CA ASP A 30 5.33 13.94 5.85
C ASP A 30 5.79 15.06 4.88
N ARG A 31 7.11 15.18 4.67
CA ARG A 31 7.74 16.16 3.77
C ARG A 31 7.92 15.66 2.32
N ASP A 32 7.96 14.35 2.10
CA ASP A 32 7.98 13.73 0.77
C ASP A 32 7.12 12.44 0.77
N PRO A 33 5.77 12.56 0.75
CA PRO A 33 4.89 11.39 0.80
C PRO A 33 5.12 10.41 -0.35
N VAL A 34 5.47 10.91 -1.54
CA VAL A 34 5.79 10.08 -2.70
C VAL A 34 7.06 9.27 -2.46
N GLY A 35 8.13 9.91 -1.98
CA GLY A 35 9.36 9.22 -1.60
C GLY A 35 9.14 8.16 -0.53
N ALA A 36 8.33 8.48 0.48
CA ALA A 36 7.99 7.54 1.54
C ALA A 36 7.18 6.34 1.06
N LEU A 37 6.17 6.55 0.19
CA LEU A 37 5.42 5.46 -0.42
C LEU A 37 6.34 4.53 -1.23
N LEU A 38 7.31 5.07 -1.97
CA LEU A 38 8.29 4.26 -2.70
C LEU A 38 9.16 3.43 -1.75
N VAL A 39 9.64 4.01 -0.65
CA VAL A 39 10.42 3.27 0.36
C VAL A 39 9.57 2.18 1.00
N TRP A 40 8.31 2.46 1.34
CA TRP A 40 7.40 1.44 1.89
C TRP A 40 7.20 0.27 0.92
N GLN A 41 6.98 0.55 -0.36
CA GLN A 41 6.88 -0.49 -1.39
C GLN A 41 8.19 -1.28 -1.50
N ALA A 42 9.33 -0.62 -1.46
CA ALA A 42 10.64 -1.27 -1.48
C ALA A 42 10.87 -2.16 -0.25
N VAL A 43 10.52 -1.69 0.96
CA VAL A 43 10.59 -2.48 2.20
C VAL A 43 9.72 -3.72 2.11
N GLY A 44 8.49 -3.57 1.64
CA GLY A 44 7.54 -4.68 1.50
C GLY A 44 7.99 -5.71 0.45
N LEU A 45 8.36 -5.26 -0.74
CA LEU A 45 8.86 -6.12 -1.82
C LEU A 45 10.16 -6.82 -1.42
N SER A 46 11.14 -6.07 -0.91
CA SER A 46 12.43 -6.60 -0.48
C SER A 46 12.26 -7.60 0.67
N GLY A 47 11.40 -7.30 1.65
CA GLY A 47 11.08 -8.22 2.74
C GLY A 47 10.43 -9.51 2.24
N GLY A 48 9.45 -9.41 1.33
CA GLY A 48 8.80 -10.56 0.72
C GLY A 48 9.76 -11.43 -0.11
N ILE A 49 10.56 -10.81 -0.99
CA ILE A 49 11.58 -11.49 -1.80
C ILE A 49 12.62 -12.15 -0.90
N SER A 50 13.04 -11.49 0.19
CA SER A 50 14.06 -12.03 1.09
C SER A 50 13.55 -13.24 1.85
N LEU A 51 12.36 -13.19 2.46
CA LEU A 51 11.83 -14.32 3.22
C LEU A 51 11.51 -15.53 2.32
N PHE A 52 10.92 -15.29 1.16
CA PHE A 52 10.65 -16.36 0.19
C PHE A 52 11.96 -16.90 -0.41
N GLY A 53 12.85 -16.01 -0.84
CA GLY A 53 14.15 -16.32 -1.41
C GLY A 53 15.07 -17.07 -0.44
N ALA A 54 15.02 -16.76 0.85
CA ALA A 54 15.77 -17.49 1.86
C ALA A 54 15.36 -18.97 1.93
N GLY A 55 14.05 -19.24 1.89
CA GLY A 55 13.54 -20.61 1.90
C GLY A 55 13.93 -21.39 0.64
N LEU A 56 13.93 -20.72 -0.52
CA LEU A 56 14.44 -21.30 -1.77
C LEU A 56 15.95 -21.54 -1.74
N ALA A 57 16.73 -20.54 -1.33
CA ALA A 57 18.19 -20.59 -1.30
C ALA A 57 18.69 -21.64 -0.31
N TYR A 58 18.07 -21.77 0.87
CA TYR A 58 18.39 -22.85 1.79
C TYR A 58 17.91 -24.19 1.26
N GLY A 59 16.64 -24.27 0.83
CA GLY A 59 16.02 -25.51 0.38
C GLY A 59 16.68 -26.14 -0.85
N LEU A 60 17.30 -25.34 -1.72
CA LEU A 60 18.03 -25.81 -2.89
C LEU A 60 19.56 -25.78 -2.71
N ALA A 61 20.06 -25.42 -1.52
CA ALA A 61 21.50 -25.32 -1.23
C ALA A 61 22.33 -26.56 -1.64
N PRO A 62 21.83 -27.80 -1.49
CA PRO A 62 22.59 -28.98 -1.91
C PRO A 62 22.78 -29.13 -3.43
N LEU A 63 22.03 -28.39 -4.24
CA LEU A 63 21.93 -28.60 -5.69
C LEU A 63 22.74 -27.60 -6.53
N GLY A 64 23.39 -26.61 -5.91
CA GLY A 64 24.22 -25.62 -6.60
C GLY A 64 24.64 -24.46 -5.70
N ASP A 65 25.51 -23.60 -6.21
CA ASP A 65 26.03 -22.46 -5.45
C ASP A 65 25.17 -21.20 -5.61
N SER A 66 24.34 -21.15 -6.66
CA SER A 66 23.39 -20.07 -6.97
C SER A 66 21.97 -20.59 -7.24
N LEU A 67 20.95 -19.74 -7.06
CA LEU A 67 19.56 -20.16 -7.27
C LEU A 67 19.28 -20.63 -8.72
N PRO A 68 19.79 -19.96 -9.78
CA PRO A 68 19.57 -20.42 -11.16
C PRO A 68 20.17 -21.81 -11.43
N GLU A 69 21.38 -22.06 -10.93
CA GLU A 69 22.07 -23.34 -11.07
C GLU A 69 21.30 -24.45 -10.34
N ALA A 70 21.00 -24.22 -9.05
CA ALA A 70 20.32 -25.21 -8.21
C ALA A 70 18.90 -25.52 -8.70
N THR A 71 18.18 -24.50 -9.20
CA THR A 71 16.87 -24.70 -9.84
C THR A 71 17.00 -25.48 -11.14
N GLY A 72 18.01 -25.17 -11.95
CA GLY A 72 18.32 -25.90 -13.18
C GLY A 72 18.60 -27.38 -12.92
N ALA A 73 19.45 -27.68 -11.92
CA ALA A 73 19.76 -29.05 -11.49
C ALA A 73 18.50 -29.79 -11.01
N ALA A 74 17.71 -29.18 -10.14
CA ALA A 74 16.46 -29.75 -9.62
C ALA A 74 15.47 -30.10 -10.76
N VAL A 75 15.25 -29.17 -11.69
CA VAL A 75 14.37 -29.38 -12.85
C VAL A 75 14.92 -30.48 -13.75
N SER A 76 16.24 -30.52 -13.96
CA SER A 76 16.90 -31.52 -14.79
C SER A 76 16.73 -32.94 -14.23
N ASP A 77 16.89 -33.13 -12.91
CA ASP A 77 16.73 -34.43 -12.28
C ASP A 77 15.28 -34.88 -12.25
N LEU A 78 14.35 -33.98 -11.91
CA LEU A 78 12.92 -34.27 -11.95
C LEU A 78 12.44 -34.62 -13.36
N ALA A 79 12.93 -33.93 -14.40
CA ALA A 79 12.63 -34.25 -15.80
C ALA A 79 13.13 -35.64 -16.23
N ARG A 80 14.16 -36.17 -15.56
CA ARG A 80 14.66 -37.54 -15.74
C ARG A 80 14.00 -38.56 -14.80
N GLY A 81 12.98 -38.16 -14.04
CA GLY A 81 12.27 -39.00 -13.09
C GLY A 81 13.10 -39.35 -11.84
N ARG A 82 14.17 -38.60 -11.57
CA ARG A 82 15.04 -38.81 -10.41
C ARG A 82 14.73 -37.79 -9.31
N TYR A 83 14.84 -38.25 -8.07
CA TYR A 83 14.84 -37.34 -6.93
C TYR A 83 16.20 -36.64 -6.86
N PRO A 84 16.26 -35.29 -6.75
CA PRO A 84 17.53 -34.58 -6.65
C PRO A 84 18.33 -35.05 -5.44
N GLU A 85 19.54 -35.57 -5.69
CA GLU A 85 20.40 -36.09 -4.63
C GLU A 85 20.86 -34.94 -3.70
N GLY A 86 20.94 -35.20 -2.40
CA GLY A 86 21.35 -34.20 -1.39
C GLY A 86 20.20 -33.43 -0.73
N LEU A 87 18.98 -33.48 -1.25
CA LEU A 87 17.81 -32.88 -0.59
C LEU A 87 17.36 -33.70 0.63
N GLY A 88 17.91 -33.35 1.80
CA GLY A 88 17.44 -33.86 3.10
C GLY A 88 16.09 -33.29 3.55
N ALA A 89 15.54 -33.86 4.64
CA ALA A 89 14.22 -33.47 5.17
C ALA A 89 14.11 -31.99 5.55
N LEU A 90 15.16 -31.38 6.11
CA LEU A 90 15.17 -29.95 6.48
C LEU A 90 15.05 -29.04 5.25
N HIS A 91 15.70 -29.41 4.14
CA HIS A 91 15.61 -28.68 2.87
C HIS A 91 14.18 -28.73 2.32
N LEU A 92 13.56 -29.91 2.34
CA LEU A 92 12.16 -30.07 1.93
C LEU A 92 11.20 -29.28 2.82
N ILE A 93 11.41 -29.29 4.14
CA ILE A 93 10.61 -28.50 5.08
C ILE A 93 10.74 -27.01 4.76
N ALA A 94 11.95 -26.51 4.48
CA ALA A 94 12.16 -25.11 4.12
C ALA A 94 11.45 -24.73 2.81
N LEU A 95 11.54 -25.58 1.77
CA LEU A 95 10.81 -25.39 0.52
C LEU A 95 9.30 -25.40 0.73
N LEU A 96 8.80 -26.32 1.54
CA LEU A 96 7.38 -26.42 1.87
C LEU A 96 6.90 -25.18 2.63
N VAL A 97 7.67 -24.70 3.62
CA VAL A 97 7.34 -23.48 4.36
C VAL A 97 7.34 -22.26 3.42
N ALA A 98 8.35 -22.12 2.55
CA ALA A 98 8.40 -21.05 1.55
C ALA A 98 7.18 -21.09 0.62
N LEU A 99 6.80 -22.28 0.15
CA LEU A 99 5.63 -22.48 -0.70
C LEU A 99 4.33 -22.14 0.03
N VAL A 100 4.15 -22.61 1.28
CA VAL A 100 2.95 -22.32 2.09
C VAL A 100 2.81 -20.82 2.34
N VAL A 101 3.92 -20.13 2.67
CA VAL A 101 3.93 -18.68 2.86
C VAL A 101 3.58 -17.95 1.55
N LEU A 102 4.19 -18.35 0.43
CA LEU A 102 3.90 -17.76 -0.88
C LEU A 102 2.42 -17.94 -1.25
N VAL A 103 1.90 -19.17 -1.16
CA VAL A 103 0.51 -19.49 -1.47
C VAL A 103 -0.43 -18.71 -0.56
N ARG A 104 -0.14 -18.61 0.74
CA ARG A 104 -0.94 -17.81 1.68
C ARG A 104 -0.94 -16.33 1.29
N LEU A 105 0.21 -15.74 0.98
CA LEU A 105 0.31 -14.33 0.56
C LEU A 105 -0.48 -14.08 -0.73
N LEU A 106 -0.31 -14.92 -1.76
CA LEU A 106 -1.04 -14.82 -3.01
C LEU A 106 -2.55 -15.02 -2.81
N THR A 107 -2.94 -15.93 -1.93
CA THR A 107 -4.35 -16.18 -1.60
C THR A 107 -4.96 -14.99 -0.88
N VAL A 108 -4.30 -14.44 0.15
CA VAL A 108 -4.77 -13.26 0.88
C VAL A 108 -4.86 -12.06 -0.06
N LEU A 109 -3.85 -11.83 -0.89
CA LEU A 109 -3.86 -10.75 -1.88
C LEU A 109 -5.00 -10.94 -2.88
N GLY A 110 -5.16 -12.15 -3.43
CA GLY A 110 -6.22 -12.49 -4.39
C GLY A 110 -7.61 -12.34 -3.77
N VAL A 111 -7.85 -12.92 -2.59
CA VAL A 111 -9.13 -12.82 -1.87
C VAL A 111 -9.44 -11.37 -1.51
N THR A 112 -8.48 -10.61 -1.00
CA THR A 112 -8.68 -9.20 -0.63
C THR A 112 -8.97 -8.36 -1.86
N THR A 113 -8.27 -8.60 -2.97
CA THR A 113 -8.52 -7.96 -4.26
C THR A 113 -9.93 -8.30 -4.77
N VAL A 114 -10.30 -9.59 -4.80
CA VAL A 114 -11.62 -10.03 -5.27
C VAL A 114 -12.74 -9.49 -4.39
N ARG A 115 -12.60 -9.54 -3.07
CA ARG A 115 -13.58 -8.97 -2.12
C ARG A 115 -13.74 -7.47 -2.34
N THR A 116 -12.63 -6.74 -2.42
CA THR A 116 -12.63 -5.29 -2.67
C THR A 116 -13.32 -4.97 -4.00
N LEU A 117 -12.99 -5.70 -5.07
CA LEU A 117 -13.62 -5.54 -6.38
C LEU A 117 -15.12 -5.90 -6.37
N ARG A 118 -15.53 -6.96 -5.67
CA ARG A 118 -16.93 -7.41 -5.58
C ARG A 118 -17.79 -6.44 -4.78
N THR A 119 -17.33 -6.00 -3.60
CA THR A 119 -18.03 -4.99 -2.79
C THR A 119 -18.19 -3.70 -3.58
N ARG A 120 -17.13 -3.25 -4.27
CA ARG A 120 -17.17 -2.06 -5.13
C ARG A 120 -18.12 -2.20 -6.32
N ARG A 121 -18.24 -3.40 -6.91
CA ARG A 121 -19.23 -3.68 -7.97
C ARG A 121 -20.65 -3.60 -7.40
N ARG A 122 -20.94 -4.25 -6.28
CA ARG A 122 -22.26 -4.20 -5.64
C ARG A 122 -22.66 -2.78 -5.23
N HIS A 123 -21.75 -2.01 -4.64
CA HIS A 123 -22.01 -0.61 -4.30
C HIS A 123 -22.26 0.23 -5.56
N ARG A 124 -21.52 -0.03 -6.65
CA ARG A 124 -21.77 0.63 -7.94
C ARG A 124 -23.17 0.32 -8.46
N ASP A 125 -23.58 -0.94 -8.44
CA ASP A 125 -24.90 -1.35 -8.97
C ASP A 125 -26.03 -0.71 -8.15
N LEU A 126 -25.86 -0.59 -6.83
CA LEU A 126 -26.81 0.14 -5.96
C LEU A 126 -26.82 1.65 -6.23
N LEU A 127 -25.67 2.26 -6.49
CA LEU A 127 -25.59 3.69 -6.78
C LEU A 127 -26.07 4.05 -8.19
N ASP A 128 -25.99 3.12 -9.15
CA ASP A 128 -26.56 3.32 -10.48
C ASP A 128 -28.10 3.42 -10.41
N VAL A 129 -28.70 2.84 -9.37
CA VAL A 129 -30.15 2.93 -9.09
C VAL A 129 -30.49 4.17 -8.24
N LEU A 130 -29.62 4.55 -7.31
CA LEU A 130 -29.92 5.57 -6.29
C LEU A 130 -29.34 6.97 -6.57
N ALA A 131 -28.35 7.11 -7.45
CA ALA A 131 -27.61 8.37 -7.60
C ALA A 131 -27.88 9.08 -8.95
N THR A 132 -28.27 10.34 -8.88
CA THR A 132 -28.58 11.16 -10.07
C THR A 132 -27.30 11.80 -10.64
N PRO A 133 -27.17 11.93 -11.98
CA PRO A 133 -26.01 12.60 -12.57
C PRO A 133 -25.98 14.08 -12.21
N TRP A 134 -24.82 14.58 -11.80
CA TRP A 134 -24.66 16.01 -11.48
C TRP A 134 -24.24 16.81 -12.73
N PRO A 135 -25.01 17.82 -13.17
CA PRO A 135 -24.71 18.56 -14.39
C PRO A 135 -23.39 19.35 -14.34
N ASN A 136 -23.00 19.81 -13.15
CA ASN A 136 -21.89 20.75 -12.98
C ASN A 136 -20.51 20.07 -12.94
N ALA A 137 -20.44 18.72 -12.97
CA ALA A 137 -19.18 17.99 -13.01
C ALA A 137 -19.32 16.63 -13.75
N PRO A 138 -18.66 16.46 -14.92
CA PRO A 138 -18.70 15.19 -15.66
C PRO A 138 -18.17 14.02 -14.81
N GLY A 139 -18.94 12.92 -14.76
CA GLY A 139 -18.59 11.71 -14.01
C GLY A 139 -18.90 11.76 -12.50
N THR A 140 -19.54 12.83 -12.02
CA THR A 140 -20.01 12.96 -10.63
C THR A 140 -21.50 12.59 -10.52
N ARG A 141 -21.85 11.86 -9.46
CA ARG A 141 -23.21 11.46 -9.10
C ARG A 141 -23.56 12.02 -7.73
N VAL A 142 -24.80 12.48 -7.56
CA VAL A 142 -25.32 12.94 -6.26
C VAL A 142 -26.08 11.80 -5.60
N LEU A 143 -25.73 11.50 -4.35
CA LEU A 143 -26.46 10.56 -3.51
C LEU A 143 -27.38 11.35 -2.57
N ASP A 144 -28.67 11.03 -2.56
CA ASP A 144 -29.64 11.64 -1.64
C ASP A 144 -29.44 11.08 -0.22
N HIS A 145 -28.46 11.63 0.49
CA HIS A 145 -28.11 11.24 1.85
C HIS A 145 -27.66 12.47 2.65
N PRO A 146 -28.22 12.70 3.86
CA PRO A 146 -27.97 13.92 4.64
C PRO A 146 -26.58 13.97 5.27
N VAL A 147 -25.90 12.83 5.42
CA VAL A 147 -24.53 12.81 5.96
C VAL A 147 -23.55 13.29 4.88
N PRO A 148 -22.67 14.26 5.15
CA PRO A 148 -21.68 14.74 4.19
C PRO A 148 -20.61 13.68 3.95
N VAL A 149 -20.74 12.96 2.83
CA VAL A 149 -19.81 11.93 2.39
C VAL A 149 -19.51 12.14 0.92
N ALA A 150 -18.23 12.10 0.58
CA ALA A 150 -17.77 11.96 -0.79
C ALA A 150 -16.83 10.77 -0.87
N TYR A 151 -16.93 10.01 -1.97
CA TYR A 151 -16.00 8.91 -2.21
C TYR A 151 -15.89 8.57 -3.70
N CYS A 152 -14.79 7.92 -4.01
CA CYS A 152 -14.50 7.38 -5.33
C CYS A 152 -14.83 5.91 -5.49
N LEU A 153 -15.39 5.56 -6.64
CA LEU A 153 -15.49 4.17 -7.08
C LEU A 153 -14.59 3.91 -8.29
N PRO A 154 -13.44 3.23 -8.10
CA PRO A 154 -12.56 2.88 -9.22
C PRO A 154 -13.18 1.80 -10.14
N GLY A 155 -12.90 1.90 -11.45
CA GLY A 155 -13.39 0.98 -12.48
C GLY A 155 -13.14 1.47 -13.91
N ARG A 156 -13.65 0.73 -14.92
CA ARG A 156 -13.57 1.12 -16.35
C ARG A 156 -14.18 2.50 -16.64
N SER A 157 -15.17 2.90 -15.84
CA SER A 157 -15.70 4.26 -15.77
C SER A 157 -15.65 4.69 -14.30
N SER A 158 -14.53 5.27 -13.86
CA SER A 158 -14.40 5.76 -12.49
C SER A 158 -15.47 6.82 -12.20
N ARG A 159 -16.13 6.74 -11.03
CA ARG A 159 -17.21 7.66 -10.65
C ARG A 159 -16.92 8.32 -9.31
N LEU A 160 -17.29 9.59 -9.23
CA LEU A 160 -17.27 10.38 -8.00
C LEU A 160 -18.68 10.43 -7.46
N VAL A 161 -18.84 10.14 -6.18
CA VAL A 161 -20.13 10.23 -5.50
C VAL A 161 -20.02 11.31 -4.45
N VAL A 162 -20.98 12.23 -4.44
CA VAL A 162 -21.10 13.32 -3.46
C VAL A 162 -22.49 13.23 -2.88
N SER A 163 -22.65 13.27 -1.56
CA SER A 163 -23.98 13.27 -0.95
C SER A 163 -24.61 14.66 -0.95
N ALA A 164 -25.94 14.71 -0.84
CA ALA A 164 -26.68 15.96 -0.65
C ALA A 164 -26.17 16.76 0.56
N GLY A 165 -25.82 16.10 1.66
CA GLY A 165 -25.21 16.73 2.82
C GLY A 165 -23.89 17.47 2.53
N VAL A 166 -23.09 17.01 1.57
CA VAL A 166 -21.88 17.75 1.13
C VAL A 166 -22.27 19.02 0.37
N LEU A 167 -23.29 18.94 -0.48
CA LEU A 167 -23.77 20.10 -1.26
C LEU A 167 -24.46 21.15 -0.39
N GLU A 168 -25.05 20.75 0.73
CA GLU A 168 -25.64 21.66 1.73
C GLU A 168 -24.56 22.26 2.65
N ALA A 169 -23.52 21.49 2.99
CA ALA A 169 -22.48 21.92 3.92
C ALA A 169 -21.37 22.77 3.27
N LEU A 170 -21.18 22.69 1.94
CA LEU A 170 -20.08 23.33 1.24
C LEU A 170 -20.58 24.19 0.07
N ASP A 171 -19.89 25.32 -0.13
CA ASP A 171 -20.04 26.12 -1.33
C ASP A 171 -19.40 25.43 -2.56
N THR A 172 -19.55 26.03 -3.73
CA THR A 172 -19.04 25.45 -4.99
C THR A 172 -17.53 25.23 -4.94
N ALA A 173 -16.80 26.12 -4.28
CA ALA A 173 -15.37 26.02 -4.04
C ALA A 173 -15.01 24.79 -3.21
N GLY A 174 -15.64 24.60 -2.05
CA GLY A 174 -15.47 23.44 -1.20
C GLY A 174 -15.81 22.12 -1.90
N VAL A 175 -16.91 22.07 -2.66
CA VAL A 175 -17.26 20.86 -3.43
C VAL A 175 -16.20 20.53 -4.48
N ARG A 176 -15.63 21.54 -5.17
CA ARG A 176 -14.51 21.30 -6.10
C ARG A 176 -13.28 20.76 -5.38
N ALA A 177 -12.98 21.23 -4.18
CA ALA A 177 -11.85 20.77 -3.38
C ALA A 177 -12.00 19.30 -2.99
N VAL A 178 -13.17 18.90 -2.48
CA VAL A 178 -13.50 17.48 -2.21
C VAL A 178 -13.35 16.63 -3.48
N LEU A 179 -13.92 17.08 -4.60
CA LEU A 179 -13.82 16.34 -5.86
C LEU A 179 -12.38 16.27 -6.39
N ALA A 180 -11.54 17.27 -6.14
CA ALA A 180 -10.12 17.25 -6.52
C ALA A 180 -9.34 16.20 -5.72
N HIS A 181 -9.58 16.12 -4.42
CA HIS A 181 -9.02 15.11 -3.51
C HIS A 181 -9.44 13.70 -3.93
N GLU A 182 -10.75 13.49 -4.10
CA GLU A 182 -11.33 12.22 -4.54
C GLU A 182 -10.76 11.78 -5.91
N ARG A 183 -10.71 12.68 -6.89
CA ARG A 183 -10.09 12.39 -8.21
C ARG A 183 -8.62 12.00 -8.10
N ALA A 184 -7.88 12.47 -7.09
CA ALA A 184 -6.49 12.09 -6.88
C ALA A 184 -6.40 10.59 -6.56
N HIS A 185 -7.25 10.06 -5.67
CA HIS A 185 -7.30 8.62 -5.36
C HIS A 185 -7.54 7.76 -6.61
N LEU A 186 -8.42 8.19 -7.51
CA LEU A 186 -8.70 7.47 -8.75
C LEU A 186 -7.55 7.52 -9.75
N ARG A 187 -6.94 8.70 -9.93
CA ARG A 187 -5.86 8.91 -10.89
C ARG A 187 -4.60 8.17 -10.49
N GLU A 188 -4.24 8.23 -9.22
CA GLU A 188 -3.02 7.62 -8.68
C GLU A 188 -3.25 6.18 -8.19
N ARG A 189 -4.49 5.65 -8.33
CA ARG A 189 -4.88 4.29 -7.95
C ARG A 189 -4.40 3.92 -6.55
N HIS A 190 -4.64 4.81 -5.60
CA HIS A 190 -4.22 4.66 -4.20
C HIS A 190 -4.72 3.34 -3.57
N ASP A 191 -5.82 2.79 -4.08
CA ASP A 191 -6.30 1.47 -3.70
C ASP A 191 -5.30 0.35 -4.01
N LEU A 192 -4.63 0.38 -5.17
CA LEU A 192 -3.61 -0.61 -5.52
C LEU A 192 -2.36 -0.49 -4.63
N VAL A 193 -2.02 0.74 -4.23
CA VAL A 193 -0.85 1.02 -3.37
C VAL A 193 -1.04 0.43 -1.97
N VAL A 194 -2.27 0.51 -1.41
CA VAL A 194 -2.56 0.06 -0.04
C VAL A 194 -2.77 -1.46 0.08
N LEU A 195 -3.25 -2.12 -0.98
CA LEU A 195 -3.65 -3.54 -0.95
C LEU A 195 -2.57 -4.50 -0.44
N PRO A 196 -1.29 -4.40 -0.86
CA PRO A 196 -0.22 -5.25 -0.34
C PRO A 196 -0.05 -5.12 1.18
N PHE A 197 -0.18 -3.91 1.73
CA PHE A 197 -0.03 -3.66 3.18
C PHE A 197 -1.22 -4.16 3.98
N VAL A 198 -2.43 -4.09 3.43
CA VAL A 198 -3.60 -4.75 4.03
C VAL A 198 -3.41 -6.26 4.06
N ALA A 199 -2.90 -6.84 2.97
CA ALA A 199 -2.63 -8.28 2.90
C ALA A 199 -1.53 -8.70 3.91
N TRP A 200 -0.46 -7.92 4.04
CA TRP A 200 0.59 -8.17 5.02
C TRP A 200 0.09 -8.05 6.46
N GLY A 201 -0.62 -6.97 6.81
CA GLY A 201 -1.21 -6.78 8.14
C GLY A 201 -2.18 -7.92 8.53
N ALA A 202 -2.95 -8.42 7.57
CA ALA A 202 -3.83 -9.58 7.78
C ALA A 202 -3.07 -10.91 7.88
N THR A 203 -1.89 -11.02 7.27
CA THR A 203 -1.10 -12.26 7.27
C THR A 203 -0.36 -12.46 8.59
N ALA A 204 0.22 -11.39 9.16
CA ALA A 204 0.96 -11.44 10.41
C ALA A 204 0.58 -10.27 11.35
N PRO A 205 -0.65 -10.26 11.91
CA PRO A 205 -1.15 -9.16 12.73
C PRO A 205 -0.39 -8.97 14.05
N PHE A 206 0.39 -9.97 14.47
CA PHE A 206 1.25 -9.93 15.64
C PHE A 206 2.58 -9.20 15.40
N VAL A 207 2.94 -8.90 14.15
CA VAL A 207 4.15 -8.14 13.79
C VAL A 207 3.80 -6.66 13.77
N ARG A 208 4.20 -5.94 14.81
CA ARG A 208 3.76 -4.54 15.03
C ARG A 208 4.28 -3.60 13.94
N GLY A 209 5.43 -3.88 13.34
CA GLY A 209 5.97 -3.17 12.19
C GLY A 209 5.05 -3.24 10.97
N MET A 210 4.43 -4.40 10.70
CA MET A 210 3.47 -4.54 9.59
C MET A 210 2.18 -3.74 9.82
N VAL A 211 1.68 -3.72 11.05
CA VAL A 211 0.52 -2.89 11.43
C VAL A 211 0.86 -1.41 11.28
N CYS A 212 2.03 -0.98 11.76
CA CYS A 212 2.52 0.38 11.58
C CYS A 212 2.67 0.76 10.10
N ALA A 213 3.17 -0.16 9.26
CA ALA A 213 3.30 0.06 7.82
C ALA A 213 1.94 0.33 7.17
N GLN A 214 0.91 -0.47 7.48
CA GLN A 214 -0.44 -0.27 6.94
C GLN A 214 -1.00 1.11 7.31
N ILE A 215 -0.86 1.52 8.58
CA ILE A 215 -1.35 2.83 9.06
C ILE A 215 -0.57 3.97 8.40
N ALA A 216 0.77 3.85 8.32
CA ALA A 216 1.62 4.87 7.73
C ALA A 216 1.33 5.05 6.23
N VAL A 217 1.19 3.96 5.47
CA VAL A 217 0.86 4.03 4.03
C VAL A 217 -0.51 4.65 3.80
N ALA A 218 -1.51 4.31 4.63
CA ALA A 218 -2.83 4.96 4.56
C ALA A 218 -2.73 6.47 4.81
N LYS A 219 -2.00 6.91 5.85
CA LYS A 219 -1.74 8.33 6.14
C LYS A 219 -1.09 9.04 4.94
N LEU A 220 -0.06 8.44 4.35
CA LEU A 220 0.70 9.01 3.23
C LEU A 220 -0.13 9.12 1.94
N ILE A 221 -1.04 8.17 1.70
CA ILE A 221 -2.00 8.21 0.59
C ILE A 221 -2.95 9.41 0.72
N GLU A 222 -3.47 9.65 1.92
CA GLU A 222 -4.34 10.81 2.19
C GLU A 222 -3.57 12.13 1.99
N MET A 223 -2.35 12.22 2.53
CA MET A 223 -1.47 13.38 2.33
C MET A 223 -1.17 13.62 0.85
N ARG A 224 -0.95 12.55 0.08
CA ARG A 224 -0.70 12.66 -1.36
C ARG A 224 -1.94 13.16 -2.10
N ALA A 225 -3.12 12.69 -1.74
CA ALA A 225 -4.38 13.17 -2.31
C ALA A 225 -4.60 14.66 -1.99
N ASP A 226 -4.28 15.09 -0.76
CA ASP A 226 -4.31 16.50 -0.35
C ASP A 226 -3.33 17.36 -1.16
N ASP A 227 -2.08 16.91 -1.34
CA ASP A 227 -1.08 17.64 -2.14
C ASP A 227 -1.55 17.85 -3.59
N VAL A 228 -2.19 16.83 -4.18
CA VAL A 228 -2.74 16.89 -5.54
C VAL A 228 -3.97 17.80 -5.62
N ALA A 229 -4.80 17.83 -4.58
CA ALA A 229 -5.95 18.73 -4.48
C ALA A 229 -5.51 20.19 -4.28
N GLY A 230 -4.53 20.44 -3.41
CA GLY A 230 -3.98 21.76 -3.12
C GLY A 230 -3.31 22.44 -4.31
N CYS A 231 -2.88 21.66 -5.31
CA CYS A 231 -2.41 22.22 -6.58
C CYS A 231 -3.53 22.82 -7.46
N ARG A 232 -4.81 22.60 -7.13
CA ARG A 232 -5.98 22.99 -7.94
C ARG A 232 -7.02 23.82 -7.19
N CYS A 233 -6.88 23.95 -5.87
CA CYS A 233 -7.85 24.57 -4.98
C CYS A 233 -7.11 25.44 -3.95
N ASP A 234 -7.81 26.44 -3.42
CA ASP A 234 -7.25 27.23 -2.32
C ASP A 234 -7.08 26.37 -1.06
N PRO A 235 -5.98 26.49 -0.30
CA PRO A 235 -5.77 25.72 0.93
C PRO A 235 -6.89 25.87 1.96
N ALA A 236 -7.49 27.05 2.10
CA ALA A 236 -8.58 27.29 3.03
C ALA A 236 -9.88 26.59 2.60
N GLU A 237 -10.15 26.56 1.29
CA GLU A 237 -11.27 25.79 0.71
C GLU A 237 -11.10 24.29 0.98
N LEU A 238 -9.88 23.77 0.80
CA LEU A 238 -9.57 22.36 1.06
C LEU A 238 -9.71 22.00 2.53
N VAL A 239 -9.22 22.84 3.45
CA VAL A 239 -9.39 22.63 4.90
C VAL A 239 -10.86 22.62 5.30
N THR A 240 -11.65 23.56 4.76
CA THR A 240 -13.09 23.65 5.04
C THR A 240 -13.81 22.39 4.53
N ALA A 241 -13.49 21.97 3.30
CA ALA A 241 -13.98 20.73 2.70
C ALA A 241 -13.66 19.49 3.54
N LEU A 242 -12.40 19.34 3.98
CA LEU A 242 -11.96 18.19 4.79
C LEU A 242 -12.64 18.15 6.16
N LYS A 243 -12.86 19.31 6.81
CA LYS A 243 -13.59 19.39 8.07
C LYS A 243 -15.06 18.98 7.91
N ALA A 244 -15.71 19.41 6.83
CA ALA A 244 -17.11 19.09 6.56
C ALA A 244 -17.31 17.58 6.31
N VAL A 245 -16.44 16.94 5.52
CA VAL A 245 -16.53 15.50 5.24
C VAL A 245 -16.03 14.65 6.41
N GLY A 246 -14.96 15.09 7.09
CA GLY A 246 -14.34 14.37 8.20
C GLY A 246 -15.13 14.38 9.51
N GLY A 247 -16.07 15.30 9.69
CA GLY A 247 -16.94 15.37 10.88
C GLY A 247 -18.01 14.27 10.99
N SER A 248 -18.13 13.40 9.98
CA SER A 248 -19.18 12.39 9.87
C SER A 248 -18.85 11.00 10.45
N VAL A 249 -17.71 10.86 11.15
CA VAL A 249 -17.20 9.55 11.62
C VAL A 249 -17.82 9.10 12.96
N PRO A 250 -18.17 7.80 13.14
CA PRO A 250 -18.73 7.28 14.39
C PRO A 250 -17.81 7.45 15.62
N ALA A 251 -18.39 7.69 16.80
CA ALA A 251 -17.71 8.02 18.05
C ALA A 251 -16.57 7.05 18.48
N ALA A 252 -16.68 5.76 18.16
CA ALA A 252 -15.68 4.75 18.52
C ALA A 252 -14.37 4.83 17.72
N ALA A 253 -14.38 5.46 16.54
CA ALA A 253 -13.20 5.67 15.71
C ALA A 253 -12.68 7.13 15.76
N LEU A 254 -13.33 7.96 16.59
CA LEU A 254 -13.21 9.40 16.51
C LEU A 254 -11.80 9.90 16.86
N SER A 255 -11.19 9.44 17.96
CA SER A 255 -9.94 10.03 18.48
C SER A 255 -8.72 9.85 17.57
N SER A 256 -8.53 8.66 16.98
CA SER A 256 -7.43 8.42 16.03
C SER A 256 -7.69 9.09 14.68
N PHE A 257 -8.96 9.14 14.27
CA PHE A 257 -9.34 9.77 13.00
C PHE A 257 -9.24 11.30 13.08
N THR A 258 -9.67 11.91 14.18
CA THR A 258 -9.56 13.35 14.41
C THR A 258 -8.10 13.78 14.48
N ALA A 259 -7.24 13.05 15.20
CA ALA A 259 -5.81 13.37 15.23
C ALA A 259 -5.15 13.28 13.85
N ALA A 260 -5.51 12.29 13.04
CA ALA A 260 -5.03 12.16 11.67
C ALA A 260 -5.53 13.28 10.75
N LEU A 261 -6.79 13.71 10.91
CA LEU A 261 -7.39 14.82 10.17
C LEU A 261 -6.77 16.17 10.57
N GLU A 262 -6.62 16.43 11.87
CA GLU A 262 -5.97 17.63 12.40
C GLU A 262 -4.54 17.77 11.87
N HIS A 263 -3.78 16.68 11.87
CA HIS A 263 -2.43 16.66 11.30
C HIS A 263 -2.42 17.01 9.80
N ARG A 264 -3.41 16.55 9.02
CA ARG A 264 -3.51 16.90 7.60
C ARG A 264 -3.86 18.38 7.42
N ILE A 265 -4.80 18.89 8.22
CA ILE A 265 -5.21 20.30 8.21
C ILE A 265 -4.02 21.21 8.53
N ASP A 266 -3.24 20.88 9.55
CA ASP A 266 -2.05 21.63 9.94
C ASP A 266 -1.01 21.63 8.80
N ARG A 267 -0.78 20.47 8.17
CA ARG A 267 0.11 20.35 7.01
C ARG A 267 -0.35 21.16 5.79
N ILE A 268 -1.64 21.29 5.55
CA ILE A 268 -2.18 22.10 4.44
C ILE A 268 -2.06 23.60 4.74
N SER A 269 -2.32 23.97 5.99
CA SER A 269 -2.32 25.37 6.45
C SER A 269 -0.90 25.91 6.64
N SER A 270 0.02 25.03 7.04
CA SER A 270 1.44 25.30 7.29
C SER A 270 2.30 24.25 6.56
N PRO A 271 2.44 24.34 5.22
CA PRO A 271 3.18 23.36 4.45
C PRO A 271 4.62 23.20 4.93
N PRO A 272 5.08 21.96 5.18
CA PRO A 272 6.44 21.74 5.64
C PRO A 272 7.43 22.09 4.52
N PRO A 273 8.63 22.59 4.85
CA PRO A 273 9.64 22.90 3.84
C PRO A 273 10.00 21.63 3.06
N PRO A 274 10.09 21.68 1.73
CA PRO A 274 10.42 20.51 0.93
C PRO A 274 11.79 19.96 1.32
N LEU A 275 11.98 18.65 1.18
CA LEU A 275 13.31 18.05 1.35
C LEU A 275 14.25 18.55 0.24
N PRO A 276 15.54 18.79 0.55
CA PRO A 276 16.53 19.12 -0.47
C PRO A 276 16.57 18.06 -1.58
N LEU A 277 16.77 18.48 -2.83
CA LEU A 277 16.88 17.58 -3.97
C LEU A 277 17.84 16.39 -3.75
N PRO A 278 19.07 16.55 -3.21
CA PRO A 278 19.95 15.40 -2.99
C PRO A 278 19.36 14.36 -2.03
N VAL A 279 18.63 14.79 -1.01
CA VAL A 279 17.95 13.89 -0.05
C VAL A 279 16.80 13.16 -0.74
N ARG A 280 16.03 13.86 -1.57
CA ARG A 280 14.93 13.25 -2.34
C ARG A 280 15.45 12.19 -3.33
N LEU A 281 16.59 12.45 -3.96
CA LEU A 281 17.24 11.49 -4.85
C LEU A 281 17.81 10.30 -4.08
N SER A 282 18.47 10.52 -2.94
CA SER A 282 19.02 9.43 -2.12
C SER A 282 17.93 8.50 -1.59
N ILE A 283 16.75 9.03 -1.21
CA ILE A 283 15.59 8.23 -0.83
C ILE A 283 15.13 7.31 -1.98
N ARG A 284 15.02 7.84 -3.20
CA ARG A 284 14.57 7.09 -4.39
C ARG A 284 15.60 6.04 -4.81
N ILE A 285 16.88 6.39 -4.79
CA ILE A 285 17.99 5.47 -5.06
C ILE A 285 18.04 4.37 -3.99
N GLY A 286 17.91 4.74 -2.71
CA GLY A 286 17.86 3.79 -1.61
C GLY A 286 16.71 2.79 -1.76
N ALA A 287 15.52 3.24 -2.16
CA ALA A 287 14.40 2.36 -2.45
C ALA A 287 14.71 1.37 -3.61
N ALA A 288 15.34 1.85 -4.69
CA ALA A 288 15.74 0.97 -5.80
C ALA A 288 16.81 -0.05 -5.38
N VAL A 289 17.85 0.39 -4.67
CA VAL A 289 18.92 -0.48 -4.15
C VAL A 289 18.34 -1.53 -3.20
N LEU A 290 17.39 -1.16 -2.34
CA LEU A 290 16.75 -2.07 -1.40
C LEU A 290 16.01 -3.23 -2.09
N ILE A 291 15.40 -2.98 -3.25
CA ILE A 291 14.75 -4.01 -4.07
C ILE A 291 15.79 -4.88 -4.77
N LEU A 292 16.85 -4.27 -5.31
CA LEU A 292 17.88 -4.98 -6.07
C LEU A 292 18.72 -5.90 -5.19
N ALA A 293 19.02 -5.53 -3.94
CA ALA A 293 19.90 -6.27 -3.04
C ALA A 293 19.52 -7.77 -2.88
N PRO A 294 18.28 -8.14 -2.49
CA PRO A 294 17.93 -9.56 -2.37
C PRO A 294 17.85 -10.27 -3.72
N LEU A 295 17.51 -9.57 -4.80
CA LEU A 295 17.52 -10.16 -6.15
C LEU A 295 18.93 -10.53 -6.58
N THR A 296 19.89 -9.63 -6.40
CA THR A 296 21.30 -9.89 -6.72
C THR A 296 21.88 -10.98 -5.82
N ALA A 297 21.51 -11.01 -4.54
CA ALA A 297 21.96 -12.04 -3.62
C ALA A 297 21.46 -13.44 -4.00
N LEU A 298 20.30 -13.57 -4.64
CA LEU A 298 19.79 -14.86 -5.11
C LEU A 298 20.43 -15.32 -6.42
N LEU A 299 20.99 -14.39 -7.20
CA LEU A 299 21.61 -14.68 -8.51
C LEU A 299 23.08 -15.09 -8.41
N VAL A 300 23.73 -14.80 -7.28
CA VAL A 300 25.15 -15.08 -7.00
C VAL A 300 25.24 -16.20 -5.99
#